data_AF-A0A0F4T6H8-F1
#
_entry.id   AF-A0A0F4T6H8-F1
#
_cell.length_a   1.000
_cell.length_b   1.000
_cell.length_c   1.000
_cell.angle_alpha   90.00
_cell.angle_beta   90.00
_cell.angle_gamma   90.00
#
_symmetry.space_group_name_H-M   'P 1'
#
loop_
_entity.id
_entity.type
_entity.pdbx_description
1 polymer ?
#
loop_
_entity_poly.entity_id
_entity_poly.type
_entity_poly.pdbx_seq_one_letter_code
_entity_poly.pdbx_strand_id
1 'polypeptide(L)'
;MPGSSQGNGTPFWFYPVTWILVVVGWLIVNWQNNRREERKEIRTALTQIYIDIESLQKKAIKYHKSAERNVKLETQIIVMERKLSEHLSYLRLRDSSFGPSYSLFIDAITLNNFESSTFEQQVSTSEIIENIRDYSSELESALELEFSNLFRGGFVVKTIALAKQIKEQGTPIGAILNFLEKRHVGIFTVIAYLGFTIFMGYVVSLVPAK
;
A
#
# COMPACT_ATOMS: atom_id res chain seq x y z
N MET A 1 41.88 -25.81 -51.77
CA MET A 1 41.42 -25.62 -50.37
C MET A 1 40.27 -24.62 -50.38
N PRO A 2 39.02 -25.04 -50.20
CA PRO A 2 37.92 -24.11 -49.99
C PRO A 2 37.80 -23.83 -48.49
N GLY A 3 38.03 -22.59 -48.10
CA GLY A 3 37.79 -22.12 -46.73
C GLY A 3 36.31 -22.18 -46.42
N SER A 4 35.93 -23.05 -45.49
CA SER A 4 34.59 -23.07 -44.92
C SER A 4 34.39 -21.80 -44.11
N SER A 5 33.68 -20.82 -44.67
CA SER A 5 33.15 -19.69 -43.94
C SER A 5 32.14 -20.22 -42.92
N GLN A 6 32.58 -20.42 -41.67
CA GLN A 6 31.68 -20.60 -40.53
C GLN A 6 30.91 -19.30 -40.33
N GLY A 7 29.78 -19.18 -41.01
CA GLY A 7 28.80 -18.14 -40.74
C GLY A 7 28.15 -18.43 -39.40
N ASN A 8 28.70 -17.88 -38.33
CA ASN A 8 28.03 -17.74 -37.03
C ASN A 8 26.86 -16.75 -37.17
N GLY A 9 25.79 -17.18 -37.86
CA GLY A 9 24.52 -16.46 -37.89
C GLY A 9 23.81 -16.67 -36.56
N THR A 10 23.41 -15.60 -35.88
CA THR A 10 22.56 -15.69 -34.71
C THR A 10 21.26 -16.44 -35.07
N PRO A 11 20.77 -17.38 -34.23
CA PRO A 11 19.54 -18.10 -34.52
C PRO A 11 18.38 -17.11 -34.66
N PHE A 12 17.50 -17.28 -35.65
CA PHE A 12 16.40 -16.33 -35.92
C PHE A 12 15.45 -16.13 -34.72
N TRP A 13 15.36 -17.12 -33.82
CA TRP A 13 14.59 -17.07 -32.57
C TRP A 13 15.21 -16.19 -31.48
N PHE A 14 16.48 -15.80 -31.61
CA PHE A 14 17.19 -14.96 -30.64
C PHE A 14 16.56 -13.56 -30.53
N TYR A 15 16.17 -12.97 -31.66
CA TYR A 15 15.60 -11.62 -31.67
C TYR A 15 14.21 -11.56 -31.01
N PRO A 16 13.23 -12.43 -31.32
CA PRO A 16 11.95 -12.44 -30.61
C PRO A 16 12.07 -12.65 -29.10
N VAL A 17 12.95 -13.57 -28.67
CA VAL A 17 13.14 -13.87 -27.24
C VAL A 17 13.74 -12.69 -26.48
N THR A 18 14.75 -12.03 -27.06
CA THR A 18 15.34 -10.83 -26.45
C THR A 18 14.34 -9.68 -26.37
N TRP A 19 13.55 -9.45 -27.43
CA TRP A 19 12.49 -8.44 -27.41
C TRP A 19 11.41 -8.72 -26.36
N ILE A 20 10.96 -9.97 -26.21
CA ILE A 20 10.00 -10.35 -25.16
C ILE A 20 10.58 -10.10 -23.76
N LEU A 21 11.83 -10.48 -23.52
CA LEU A 21 12.49 -10.22 -22.24
C LEU A 21 12.61 -8.73 -21.93
N VAL A 22 12.96 -7.92 -22.94
CA VAL A 22 13.03 -6.46 -22.80
C VAL A 22 11.66 -5.88 -22.45
N VAL A 23 10.59 -6.29 -23.15
CA VAL A 23 9.23 -5.81 -22.90
C VAL A 23 8.75 -6.21 -21.50
N VAL A 24 8.98 -7.45 -21.08
CA VAL A 24 8.62 -7.92 -19.74
C VAL A 24 9.42 -7.18 -18.67
N GLY A 25 10.73 -7.00 -18.87
CA GLY A 25 11.59 -6.24 -17.96
C GLY A 25 11.12 -4.80 -17.81
N TRP A 26 10.80 -4.14 -18.92
CA TRP A 26 10.28 -2.78 -18.92
C TRP A 26 8.94 -2.67 -18.17
N LEU A 27 8.01 -3.60 -18.41
CA LEU A 27 6.73 -3.64 -17.70
C LEU A 27 6.91 -3.80 -16.18
N ILE A 28 7.80 -4.69 -15.75
CA ILE A 28 8.10 -4.90 -14.33
C ILE A 28 8.69 -3.63 -13.71
N VAL A 29 9.67 -3.00 -14.37
CA VAL A 29 10.31 -1.78 -13.86
C VAL A 29 9.32 -0.63 -13.80
N ASN A 30 8.51 -0.41 -14.84
CA ASN A 30 7.50 0.64 -14.87
C ASN A 30 6.46 0.44 -13.76
N TRP A 31 5.99 -0.79 -13.56
CA TRP A 31 5.07 -1.13 -12.48
C TRP A 31 5.68 -0.91 -11.09
N GLN A 32 6.93 -1.33 -10.88
CA GLN A 32 7.64 -1.07 -9.63
C GLN A 32 7.85 0.42 -9.38
N ASN A 33 8.11 1.21 -10.42
CA ASN A 33 8.29 2.64 -10.29
C ASN A 33 6.98 3.34 -9.88
N ASN A 34 5.88 3.08 -10.60
CA ASN A 34 4.57 3.65 -10.27
C ASN A 34 4.14 3.31 -8.83
N ARG A 35 4.38 2.07 -8.38
CA ARG A 35 4.07 1.66 -7.00
C ARG A 35 4.94 2.37 -5.96
N ARG A 36 6.21 2.66 -6.28
CA ARG A 36 7.10 3.43 -5.40
C ARG A 36 6.65 4.88 -5.32
N GLU A 37 6.19 5.46 -6.42
CA GLU A 37 5.66 6.83 -6.47
C GLU A 37 4.34 6.94 -5.70
N GLU A 38 3.38 6.05 -5.95
CA GLU A 38 2.11 5.98 -5.21
C GLU A 38 2.33 5.86 -3.69
N ARG A 39 3.30 5.03 -3.25
CA ARG A 39 3.66 4.92 -1.84
C ARG A 39 4.17 6.22 -1.24
N LYS A 40 4.95 6.99 -2.00
CA LYS A 40 5.47 8.29 -1.53
C LYS A 40 4.35 9.32 -1.44
N GLU A 41 3.46 9.38 -2.42
CA GLU A 41 2.32 10.29 -2.42
C GLU A 41 1.41 10.04 -1.21
N ILE A 42 1.04 8.77 -0.97
CA ILE A 42 0.22 8.39 0.18
C ILE A 42 0.96 8.67 1.51
N ARG A 43 2.28 8.45 1.59
CA ARG A 43 3.05 8.77 2.80
C ARG A 43 3.07 10.27 3.09
N THR A 44 3.15 11.10 2.06
CA THR A 44 3.08 12.56 2.19
C THR A 44 1.71 13.00 2.68
N ALA A 45 0.62 12.45 2.09
CA ALA A 45 -0.74 12.72 2.55
C ALA A 45 -0.97 12.30 4.01
N LEU A 46 -0.47 11.11 4.39
CA LEU A 46 -0.55 10.60 5.76
C LEU A 46 0.19 11.50 6.76
N THR A 47 1.37 12.00 6.38
CA THR A 47 2.13 12.95 7.20
C THR A 47 1.34 14.23 7.46
N GLN A 48 0.65 14.75 6.44
CA GLN A 48 -0.18 15.94 6.59
C GLN A 48 -1.35 15.68 7.56
N ILE A 49 -1.95 14.49 7.51
CA ILE A 49 -3.04 14.10 8.40
C ILE A 49 -2.57 14.01 9.85
N TYR A 50 -1.37 13.49 10.12
CA TYR A 50 -0.81 13.49 11.48
C TYR A 50 -0.62 14.91 12.01
N ILE A 51 -0.15 15.83 11.16
CA ILE A 51 -0.04 17.25 11.54
C ILE A 51 -1.42 17.85 11.85
N ASP A 52 -2.44 17.50 11.07
CA ASP A 52 -3.82 17.97 11.28
C ASP A 52 -4.40 17.41 12.60
N ILE A 53 -4.18 16.13 12.90
CA ILE A 53 -4.56 15.47 14.16
C ILE A 53 -3.89 16.14 15.36
N GLU A 54 -2.56 16.32 15.32
CA GLU A 54 -1.80 16.95 16.40
C GLU A 54 -2.27 18.41 16.63
N SER A 55 -2.54 19.14 15.55
CA SER A 55 -3.04 20.51 15.62
C SER A 55 -4.46 20.55 16.22
N LEU A 56 -5.33 19.63 15.84
CA LEU A 56 -6.69 19.51 16.37
C LEU A 56 -6.66 19.16 17.86
N GLN A 57 -5.86 18.17 18.24
CA GLN A 57 -5.62 17.76 19.62
C GLN A 57 -5.13 18.93 20.49
N LYS A 58 -4.10 19.66 20.05
CA LYS A 58 -3.57 20.83 20.77
C LYS A 58 -4.64 21.91 20.97
N LYS A 59 -5.48 22.17 19.96
CA LYS A 59 -6.56 23.15 20.06
C LYS A 59 -7.70 22.69 20.97
N ALA A 60 -8.08 21.42 20.89
CA ALA A 60 -9.08 20.82 21.77
C ALA A 60 -8.65 20.89 23.24
N ILE A 61 -7.41 20.47 23.54
CA ILE A 61 -6.85 20.59 24.90
C ILE A 61 -6.80 22.05 25.34
N LYS A 62 -6.41 22.98 24.46
CA LYS A 62 -6.39 24.42 24.76
C LYS A 62 -7.80 24.95 25.07
N TYR A 63 -8.82 24.49 24.36
CA TYR A 63 -10.22 24.84 24.61
C TYR A 63 -10.69 24.32 25.97
N HIS A 64 -10.50 23.03 26.27
CA HIS A 64 -10.94 22.49 27.56
C HIS A 64 -10.17 23.05 28.76
N LYS A 65 -8.94 23.55 28.57
CA LYS A 65 -8.16 24.20 29.62
C LYS A 65 -8.44 25.69 29.79
N SER A 66 -9.21 26.34 28.91
CA SER A 66 -9.49 27.76 29.06
C SER A 66 -10.42 28.01 30.25
N ALA A 67 -10.26 29.18 30.89
CA ALA A 67 -11.07 29.55 32.05
C ALA A 67 -12.56 29.73 31.69
N GLU A 68 -12.83 30.11 30.44
CA GLU A 68 -14.18 30.36 29.92
C GLU A 68 -14.35 29.69 28.55
N ARG A 69 -15.61 29.46 28.15
CA ARG A 69 -15.96 28.92 26.84
C ARG A 69 -15.50 29.87 25.73
N ASN A 70 -14.59 29.39 24.89
CA ASN A 70 -14.06 30.16 23.78
C ASN A 70 -14.72 29.76 22.45
N VAL A 71 -15.80 30.46 22.07
CA VAL A 71 -16.56 30.20 20.83
C VAL A 71 -15.69 30.26 19.58
N LYS A 72 -14.66 31.13 19.56
CA LYS A 72 -13.74 31.22 18.42
C LYS A 72 -12.89 29.95 18.25
N LEU A 73 -12.47 29.33 19.35
CA LEU A 73 -11.73 28.06 19.29
C LEU A 73 -12.65 26.89 18.92
N GLU A 74 -13.89 26.90 19.42
CA GLU A 74 -14.94 25.93 19.09
C GLU A 74 -15.18 25.85 17.58
N THR A 75 -15.45 27.01 16.94
CA THR A 75 -15.62 27.06 15.48
C THR A 75 -14.37 26.59 14.73
N GLN A 76 -13.18 26.88 15.24
CA GLN A 76 -11.94 26.40 14.62
C GLN A 76 -11.78 24.89 14.72
N ILE A 77 -12.16 24.28 15.84
CA ILE A 77 -12.11 22.84 16.06
C ILE A 77 -13.06 22.15 15.06
N ILE A 78 -14.30 22.61 14.94
CA ILE A 78 -15.29 22.07 13.98
C ILE A 78 -14.79 22.16 12.53
N VAL A 79 -14.22 23.31 12.15
CA VAL A 79 -13.67 23.47 10.79
C VAL A 79 -12.49 22.53 10.55
N MET A 80 -11.64 22.31 11.55
CA MET A 80 -10.49 21.40 11.44
C MET A 80 -10.89 19.93 11.42
N GLU A 81 -11.88 19.54 12.23
CA GLU A 81 -12.49 18.22 12.19
C GLU A 81 -13.02 17.91 10.78
N ARG A 82 -13.79 18.83 10.19
CA ARG A 82 -14.32 18.65 8.84
C ARG A 82 -13.21 18.48 7.80
N LYS A 83 -12.16 19.30 7.87
CA LYS A 83 -11.00 19.18 6.98
C LYS A 83 -10.28 17.85 7.16
N LEU A 84 -10.11 17.40 8.40
CA LEU A 84 -9.51 16.10 8.71
C LEU A 84 -10.35 14.96 8.12
N SER A 85 -11.68 15.00 8.29
CA SER A 85 -12.59 14.04 7.67
C SER A 85 -12.46 14.01 6.14
N GLU A 86 -12.39 15.19 5.51
CA GLU A 86 -12.21 15.30 4.06
C GLU A 86 -10.85 14.70 3.65
N HIS A 87 -9.75 15.05 4.32
CA HIS A 87 -8.42 14.49 4.05
C HIS A 87 -8.37 12.96 4.21
N LEU A 88 -9.00 12.43 5.27
CA LEU A 88 -9.12 10.99 5.49
C LEU A 88 -9.93 10.30 4.38
N SER A 89 -10.97 10.94 3.86
CA SER A 89 -11.77 10.38 2.75
C SER A 89 -10.97 10.25 1.45
N TYR A 90 -10.01 11.15 1.20
CA TYR A 90 -9.17 11.12 0.00
C TYR A 90 -8.10 10.03 0.03
N LEU A 91 -7.72 9.55 1.21
CA LEU A 91 -6.59 8.64 1.40
C LEU A 91 -6.78 7.27 0.74
N ARG A 92 -7.98 6.94 0.22
CA ARG A 92 -8.31 5.66 -0.45
C ARG A 92 -7.84 4.43 0.34
N LEU A 93 -7.68 4.55 1.65
CA LEU A 93 -7.38 3.44 2.55
C LEU A 93 -8.63 2.56 2.56
N ARG A 94 -8.52 1.45 1.84
CA ARG A 94 -9.60 0.50 1.60
C ARG A 94 -9.82 -0.29 2.88
N ASP A 95 -11.07 -0.33 3.34
CA ASP A 95 -11.54 -0.90 4.61
C ASP A 95 -11.13 -0.05 5.83
N SER A 96 -12.06 0.79 6.29
CA SER A 96 -11.87 1.85 7.28
C SER A 96 -11.70 1.32 8.71
N SER A 97 -10.67 0.50 8.95
CA SER A 97 -10.37 0.01 10.32
C SER A 97 -10.06 1.15 11.29
N PHE A 98 -9.60 2.30 10.77
CA PHE A 98 -9.39 3.53 11.54
C PHE A 98 -10.70 4.27 11.88
N GLY A 99 -11.84 3.92 11.27
CA GLY A 99 -13.11 4.61 11.45
C GLY A 99 -13.59 4.66 12.91
N PRO A 100 -13.56 3.54 13.66
CA PRO A 100 -13.84 3.53 15.09
C PRO A 100 -12.90 4.45 15.89
N SER A 101 -11.59 4.38 15.66
CA SER A 101 -10.61 5.24 16.35
C SER A 101 -10.81 6.72 16.03
N TYR A 102 -11.21 7.05 14.79
CA TYR A 102 -11.57 8.41 14.41
C TYR A 102 -12.81 8.90 15.16
N SER A 103 -13.88 8.08 15.23
CA SER A 103 -15.08 8.42 16.00
C SER A 103 -14.75 8.68 17.46
N LEU A 104 -14.01 7.76 18.10
CA LEU A 104 -13.61 7.90 19.51
C LEU A 104 -12.81 9.17 19.78
N PHE A 105 -11.92 9.54 18.85
CA PHE A 105 -11.16 10.79 18.95
C PHE A 105 -12.05 12.04 18.86
N ILE A 106 -12.99 12.08 17.90
CA ILE A 106 -13.93 13.21 17.77
C ILE A 106 -14.90 13.26 18.95
N ASP A 107 -15.40 12.12 19.40
CA ASP A 107 -16.26 12.01 20.57
C ASP A 107 -15.51 12.54 21.80
N ALA A 108 -14.25 12.18 22.03
CA ALA A 108 -13.50 12.70 23.17
C ALA A 108 -13.27 14.22 23.14
N ILE A 109 -13.24 14.85 21.95
CA ILE A 109 -13.17 16.31 21.81
C ILE A 109 -14.53 16.97 22.06
N THR A 110 -15.62 16.34 21.61
CA THR A 110 -16.94 16.97 21.52
C THR A 110 -17.89 16.62 22.67
N LEU A 111 -17.54 15.65 23.52
CA LEU A 111 -18.46 15.09 24.51
C LEU A 111 -18.37 15.85 25.86
N ASN A 112 -19.52 15.99 26.54
CA ASN A 112 -19.75 16.62 27.85
C ASN A 112 -19.45 18.14 28.00
N ASN A 113 -18.35 18.63 27.45
CA ASN A 113 -17.82 19.97 27.75
C ASN A 113 -17.63 20.86 26.51
N PHE A 114 -18.05 20.38 25.34
CA PHE A 114 -17.98 21.11 24.07
C PHE A 114 -19.37 21.65 23.69
N GLU A 115 -19.41 22.90 23.24
CA GLU A 115 -20.64 23.67 22.92
C GLU A 115 -21.70 23.75 24.05
N SER A 116 -21.38 23.32 25.27
CA SER A 116 -22.35 23.23 26.37
C SER A 116 -22.59 24.59 27.04
N SER A 117 -23.74 24.73 27.69
CA SER A 117 -24.05 25.88 28.56
C SER A 117 -23.38 25.79 29.92
N THR A 118 -22.90 24.60 30.30
CA THR A 118 -22.26 24.26 31.58
C THR A 118 -20.77 23.98 31.36
N PHE A 119 -20.08 24.88 30.65
CA PHE A 119 -18.65 24.72 30.39
C PHE A 119 -17.86 24.76 31.71
N GLU A 120 -17.01 23.77 31.92
CA GLU A 120 -16.12 23.68 33.08
C GLU A 120 -14.67 23.54 32.63
N GLN A 121 -13.80 24.36 33.21
CA GLN A 121 -12.37 24.29 32.96
C GLN A 121 -11.81 22.94 33.44
N GLN A 122 -11.11 22.25 32.54
CA GLN A 122 -10.54 20.94 32.80
C GLN A 122 -9.09 21.04 33.27
N VAL A 123 -8.75 20.25 34.30
CA VAL A 123 -7.38 20.11 34.80
C VAL A 123 -6.58 19.20 33.85
N SER A 124 -5.26 19.37 33.79
CA SER A 124 -4.37 18.60 32.88
C SER A 124 -4.42 17.07 33.07
N THR A 125 -4.93 16.60 34.20
CA THR A 125 -5.11 15.18 34.59
C THR A 125 -6.58 14.75 34.54
N SER A 126 -7.45 15.55 33.92
CA SER A 126 -8.83 15.16 33.69
C SER A 126 -8.91 14.05 32.65
N GLU A 127 -9.89 13.17 32.83
CA GLU A 127 -10.18 12.07 31.91
C GLU A 127 -10.43 12.57 30.47
N ILE A 128 -11.07 13.73 30.30
CA ILE A 128 -11.31 14.34 28.98
C ILE A 128 -9.98 14.61 28.26
N ILE A 129 -9.01 15.22 28.94
CA ILE A 129 -7.72 15.57 28.34
C ILE A 129 -6.88 14.31 28.07
N GLU A 130 -6.96 13.32 28.94
CA GLU A 130 -6.29 12.02 28.77
C GLU A 130 -6.86 11.27 27.57
N ASN A 131 -8.19 11.11 27.49
CA ASN A 131 -8.88 10.49 26.37
C ASN A 131 -8.57 11.16 25.03
N ILE A 132 -8.51 12.50 24.98
CA ILE A 132 -8.12 13.22 23.75
C ILE A 132 -6.72 12.84 23.29
N ARG A 133 -5.77 12.61 24.21
CA ARG A 133 -4.38 12.19 23.87
C ARG A 133 -4.31 10.73 23.47
N ASP A 134 -5.01 9.87 24.18
CA ASP A 134 -4.97 8.43 23.96
C ASP A 134 -5.61 8.09 22.62
N TYR A 135 -6.82 8.60 22.36
CA TYR A 135 -7.51 8.35 21.09
C TYR A 135 -6.84 9.04 19.90
N SER A 136 -6.12 10.17 20.09
CA SER A 136 -5.31 10.72 19.00
C SER A 136 -4.16 9.79 18.64
N SER A 137 -3.48 9.21 19.62
CA SER A 137 -2.37 8.26 19.39
C SER A 137 -2.87 6.93 18.81
N GLU A 138 -4.05 6.47 19.25
CA GLU A 138 -4.70 5.29 18.69
C GLU A 138 -5.08 5.49 17.22
N LEU A 139 -5.66 6.64 16.88
CA LEU A 139 -5.98 7.00 15.48
C LEU A 139 -4.72 7.02 14.60
N GLU A 140 -3.63 7.64 15.05
CA GLU A 140 -2.35 7.63 14.31
C GLU A 140 -1.84 6.20 14.09
N SER A 141 -1.91 5.36 15.13
CA SER A 141 -1.48 3.96 15.06
C SER A 141 -2.34 3.15 14.09
N ALA A 142 -3.65 3.34 14.09
CA ALA A 142 -4.59 2.69 13.18
C ALA A 142 -4.33 3.09 11.72
N LEU A 143 -4.06 4.38 11.46
CA LEU A 143 -3.71 4.87 10.12
C LEU A 143 -2.37 4.31 9.63
N GLU A 144 -1.37 4.20 10.49
CA GLU A 144 -0.08 3.58 10.14
C GLU A 144 -0.22 2.09 9.84
N LEU A 145 -1.07 1.38 10.60
CA LEU A 145 -1.37 -0.02 10.36
C LEU A 145 -2.02 -0.22 8.98
N GLU A 146 -2.99 0.62 8.63
CA GLU A 146 -3.62 0.59 7.30
C GLU A 146 -2.64 0.88 6.16
N PHE A 147 -1.79 1.89 6.34
CA PHE A 147 -0.71 2.16 5.39
C PHE A 147 0.22 0.95 5.22
N SER A 148 0.60 0.31 6.31
CA SER A 148 1.42 -0.90 6.29
C SER A 148 0.72 -2.04 5.54
N ASN A 149 -0.58 -2.27 5.80
CA ASN A 149 -1.37 -3.31 5.14
C ASN A 149 -1.46 -3.10 3.62
N LEU A 150 -1.70 -1.85 3.19
CA LEU A 150 -1.84 -1.50 1.78
C LEU A 150 -0.57 -1.81 0.98
N PHE A 151 0.61 -1.55 1.54
CA PHE A 151 1.89 -1.71 0.85
C PHE A 151 2.60 -3.03 1.12
N ARG A 152 2.48 -3.63 2.31
CA ARG A 152 3.10 -4.93 2.68
C ARG A 152 2.26 -6.13 2.26
N GLY A 153 0.93 -6.08 2.34
CA GLY A 153 0.05 -7.22 2.00
C GLY A 153 -0.18 -7.43 0.50
N GLY A 154 0.17 -6.45 -0.34
CA GLY A 154 -0.44 -6.29 -1.66
C GLY A 154 0.18 -6.99 -2.87
N PHE A 155 1.30 -7.73 -2.78
CA PHE A 155 1.79 -8.44 -3.98
C PHE A 155 1.17 -9.84 -4.10
N VAL A 156 1.44 -10.71 -3.13
CA VAL A 156 1.00 -12.11 -3.18
C VAL A 156 -0.52 -12.22 -3.02
N VAL A 157 -1.12 -11.46 -2.12
CA VAL A 157 -2.57 -11.57 -1.84
C VAL A 157 -3.41 -11.01 -2.99
N LYS A 158 -2.98 -9.91 -3.64
CA LYS A 158 -3.71 -9.33 -4.78
C LYS A 158 -3.48 -10.11 -6.07
N THR A 159 -2.29 -10.68 -6.32
CA THR A 159 -2.10 -11.58 -7.46
C THR A 159 -2.86 -12.89 -7.28
N ILE A 160 -2.92 -13.44 -6.06
CA ILE A 160 -3.76 -14.60 -5.73
C ILE A 160 -5.25 -14.26 -5.87
N ALA A 161 -5.70 -13.09 -5.39
CA ALA A 161 -7.10 -12.67 -5.51
C ALA A 161 -7.51 -12.43 -6.97
N LEU A 162 -6.66 -11.78 -7.78
CA LEU A 162 -6.89 -11.61 -9.22
C LEU A 162 -6.82 -12.96 -9.96
N ALA A 163 -5.88 -13.84 -9.61
CA ALA A 163 -5.83 -15.19 -10.18
C ALA A 163 -7.10 -15.99 -9.83
N LYS A 164 -7.62 -15.85 -8.61
CA LYS A 164 -8.88 -16.45 -8.18
C LYS A 164 -10.09 -15.87 -8.91
N GLN A 165 -10.11 -14.57 -9.17
CA GLN A 165 -11.19 -13.92 -9.92
C GLN A 165 -11.16 -14.27 -11.42
N ILE A 166 -9.97 -14.42 -12.01
CA ILE A 166 -9.77 -14.90 -13.40
C ILE A 166 -10.18 -16.38 -13.52
N LYS A 167 -9.97 -17.18 -12.47
CA LYS A 167 -10.41 -18.59 -12.36
C LYS A 167 -11.93 -18.71 -12.34
N GLU A 168 -12.63 -17.79 -11.68
CA GLU A 168 -14.10 -17.75 -11.60
C GLU A 168 -14.76 -17.24 -12.90
N GLN A 169 -14.07 -16.38 -13.66
CA GLN A 169 -14.58 -15.82 -14.92
C GLN A 169 -14.54 -16.76 -16.14
N GLY A 170 -14.01 -17.99 -16.01
CA GLY A 170 -14.07 -18.99 -17.10
C GLY A 170 -13.37 -18.58 -18.40
N THR A 171 -12.46 -17.61 -18.35
CA THR A 171 -11.70 -17.17 -19.53
C THR A 171 -10.60 -18.17 -19.91
N PRO A 172 -10.14 -18.23 -21.17
CA PRO A 172 -9.05 -19.12 -21.60
C PRO A 172 -7.75 -18.92 -20.81
N ILE A 173 -7.53 -17.72 -20.24
CA ILE A 173 -6.43 -17.41 -19.33
C ILE A 173 -6.59 -18.13 -17.98
N GLY A 174 -7.82 -18.26 -17.48
CA GLY A 174 -8.14 -19.05 -16.27
C GLY A 174 -7.89 -20.55 -16.44
N ALA A 175 -8.05 -21.09 -17.64
CA ALA A 175 -7.72 -22.49 -17.95
C ALA A 175 -6.20 -22.74 -17.95
N ILE A 176 -5.41 -21.80 -18.48
CA ILE A 176 -3.94 -21.83 -18.46
C ILE A 176 -3.42 -21.71 -17.02
N LEU A 177 -4.00 -20.82 -16.22
CA LEU A 177 -3.65 -20.66 -14.80
C LEU A 177 -4.00 -21.90 -13.96
N ASN A 178 -5.18 -22.52 -14.15
CA ASN A 178 -5.53 -23.78 -13.48
C ASN A 178 -4.60 -24.94 -13.87
N PHE A 179 -4.11 -24.96 -15.12
CA PHE A 179 -3.15 -25.96 -15.59
C PHE A 179 -1.76 -25.79 -14.96
N LEU A 180 -1.32 -24.54 -14.79
CA LEU A 180 -0.10 -24.19 -14.05
C LEU A 180 -0.24 -24.50 -12.54
N GLU A 181 -1.42 -24.21 -11.95
CA GLU A 181 -1.67 -24.37 -10.52
C GLU A 181 -1.70 -25.84 -10.07
N LYS A 182 -2.42 -26.70 -10.81
CA LYS A 182 -2.55 -28.14 -10.49
C LYS A 182 -1.27 -28.95 -10.65
N ARG A 183 -0.25 -28.42 -11.35
CA ARG A 183 1.01 -29.12 -11.63
C ARG A 183 2.24 -28.37 -11.09
N HIS A 184 2.04 -27.50 -10.09
CA HIS A 184 2.99 -26.47 -9.68
C HIS A 184 4.39 -26.95 -9.31
N VAL A 185 4.59 -28.18 -8.84
CA VAL A 185 5.93 -28.71 -8.61
C VAL A 185 6.50 -29.32 -9.88
N GLY A 186 5.77 -30.21 -10.56
CA GLY A 186 6.24 -30.91 -11.75
C GLY A 186 6.56 -29.99 -12.94
N ILE A 187 5.71 -28.99 -13.24
CA ILE A 187 5.94 -28.12 -14.41
C ILE A 187 7.03 -27.09 -14.15
N PHE A 188 7.09 -26.45 -12.98
CA PHE A 188 8.20 -25.54 -12.67
C PHE A 188 9.52 -26.29 -12.58
N THR A 189 9.51 -27.51 -12.05
CA THR A 189 10.69 -28.38 -12.03
C THR A 189 11.06 -28.79 -13.45
N VAL A 190 10.12 -29.20 -14.30
CA VAL A 190 10.39 -29.53 -15.71
C VAL A 190 10.86 -28.32 -16.50
N ILE A 191 10.26 -27.14 -16.35
CA ILE A 191 10.69 -25.89 -17.02
C ILE A 191 12.06 -25.44 -16.52
N ALA A 192 12.33 -25.53 -15.21
CA ALA A 192 13.64 -25.24 -14.64
C ALA A 192 14.69 -26.24 -15.09
N TYR A 193 14.38 -27.54 -15.13
CA TYR A 193 15.27 -28.58 -15.68
C TYR A 193 15.44 -28.44 -17.19
N LEU A 194 14.42 -28.04 -17.95
CA LEU A 194 14.54 -27.76 -19.38
C LEU A 194 15.44 -26.55 -19.61
N GLY A 195 15.21 -25.46 -18.87
CA GLY A 195 16.05 -24.26 -18.90
C GLY A 195 17.49 -24.56 -18.50
N PHE A 196 17.69 -25.37 -17.46
CA PHE A 196 19.00 -25.79 -16.99
C PHE A 196 19.70 -26.75 -17.96
N THR A 197 18.99 -27.71 -18.57
CA THR A 197 19.57 -28.63 -19.56
C THR A 197 19.90 -27.92 -20.87
N ILE A 198 19.05 -26.99 -21.32
CA ILE A 198 19.35 -26.12 -22.47
C ILE A 198 20.55 -25.22 -22.16
N PHE A 199 20.62 -24.66 -20.95
CA PHE A 199 21.75 -23.84 -20.51
C PHE A 199 23.05 -24.65 -20.43
N MET A 200 23.02 -25.85 -19.84
CA MET A 200 24.19 -26.74 -19.77
C MET A 200 24.62 -27.23 -21.16
N GLY A 201 23.69 -27.56 -22.06
CA GLY A 201 24.01 -27.91 -23.44
C GLY A 201 24.64 -26.75 -24.20
N TYR A 202 24.16 -25.53 -23.98
CA TYR A 202 24.75 -24.31 -24.51
C TYR A 202 26.17 -24.08 -23.96
N VAL A 203 26.38 -24.23 -22.65
CA VAL A 203 27.70 -24.10 -22.00
C VAL A 203 28.68 -25.15 -22.50
N VAL A 204 28.27 -26.41 -22.67
CA VAL A 204 29.12 -27.48 -23.22
C VAL A 204 29.44 -27.23 -24.70
N SER A 205 28.49 -26.69 -25.48
CA SER A 205 28.74 -26.33 -26.89
C SER A 205 29.73 -25.18 -27.07
N LEU A 206 29.98 -24.39 -26.03
CA LEU A 206 30.94 -23.30 -26.02
C LEU A 206 32.36 -23.74 -25.63
N VAL A 207 32.55 -24.99 -25.17
CA VAL A 207 33.88 -25.54 -24.89
C VAL A 207 34.44 -26.12 -26.20
N PRO A 208 35.48 -25.52 -26.80
CA PRO A 208 36.08 -26.05 -28.02
C PRO A 208 36.69 -27.42 -27.71
N ALA A 209 36.25 -28.45 -28.44
CA ALA A 209 36.87 -29.76 -28.40
C ALA A 209 38.34 -29.61 -28.86
N LYS A 210 39.28 -29.94 -27.98
CA LYS A 210 40.71 -30.06 -28.32
C LYS A 210 40.94 -31.24 -29.25
#